data_AF-A0A382IVS2-F1
#
_entry.id   AF-A0A382IVS2-F1
#
_cell.length_a   1.000
_cell.length_b   1.000
_cell.length_c   1.000
_cell.angle_alpha   90.00
_cell.angle_beta   90.00
_cell.angle_gamma   90.00
#
_symmetry.space_group_name_H-M   'P 1'
#
loop_
_entity.id
_entity.type
_entity.pdbx_description
1 polymer ?
#
loop_
_entity_poly.entity_id
_entity_poly.type
_entity_poly.pdbx_seq_one_letter_code
_entity_poly.pdbx_strand_id
1 'polypeptide(L)'
;APNSRTTQLFINLGDNSASLDGQGFAPFGRVVEGMEVVGSFNAEYGSTPSNNQPTIAERGNEFLNKNFPNLDYIVTAKIVE
;
A
#
# COMPACT_ATOMS: atom_id res chain seq x y z
N ALA A 1 4.97 -11.80 12.51
CA ALA A 1 5.29 -13.14 13.03
C ALA A 1 5.50 -14.08 11.83
N PRO A 2 6.14 -15.25 12.00
CA PRO A 2 6.14 -16.27 10.94
C PRO A 2 4.71 -16.56 10.47
N ASN A 3 4.51 -16.71 9.16
CA ASN A 3 3.21 -17.04 8.54
C ASN A 3 2.06 -16.07 8.85
N SER A 4 2.34 -14.79 9.13
CA SER A 4 1.31 -13.78 9.43
C SER A 4 0.98 -12.83 8.26
N ARG A 5 1.26 -13.23 7.01
CA ARG A 5 0.99 -12.40 5.84
C ARG A 5 -0.50 -12.31 5.57
N THR A 6 -0.96 -11.12 5.25
CA THR A 6 -2.34 -10.83 4.82
C THR A 6 -2.33 -10.36 3.36
N THR A 7 -3.37 -9.66 2.94
CA THR A 7 -3.49 -9.06 1.59
C THR A 7 -3.02 -7.61 1.54
N GLN A 8 -2.36 -7.09 2.58
CA GLN A 8 -1.82 -5.73 2.58
C GLN A 8 -0.47 -5.67 1.87
N LEU A 9 -0.37 -4.74 0.92
CA LEU A 9 0.78 -4.55 0.05
C LEU A 9 1.20 -3.08 0.07
N PHE A 10 2.48 -2.80 -0.21
CA PHE A 10 2.98 -1.45 -0.41
C PHE A 10 4.04 -1.44 -1.53
N ILE A 11 4.28 -0.25 -2.09
CA ILE A 11 5.30 -0.01 -3.10
C ILE A 11 6.43 0.79 -2.46
N ASN A 12 7.66 0.30 -2.59
CA ASN A 12 8.84 1.07 -2.19
C ASN A 12 9.03 2.25 -3.16
N LEU A 13 9.13 3.48 -2.64
CA LEU A 13 9.44 4.68 -3.42
C LEU A 13 10.96 4.93 -3.56
N GLY A 14 11.78 4.11 -2.90
CA GLY A 14 13.23 4.17 -2.90
C GLY A 14 13.82 2.91 -2.27
N ASP A 15 15.13 2.90 -2.04
CA ASP A 15 15.80 1.78 -1.37
C ASP A 15 15.50 1.80 0.14
N ASN A 16 14.76 0.80 0.60
CA ASN A 16 14.37 0.60 2.00
C ASN A 16 15.00 -0.65 2.62
N SER A 17 15.99 -1.27 1.96
CA SER A 17 16.64 -2.53 2.39
C SER A 17 17.12 -2.48 3.84
N ALA A 18 17.78 -1.38 4.21
CA ALA A 18 18.30 -1.16 5.57
C ALA A 18 17.22 -1.19 6.67
N SER A 19 15.96 -0.87 6.34
CA SER A 19 14.85 -0.85 7.31
C SER A 19 14.00 -2.12 7.25
N LEU A 20 13.73 -2.65 6.05
CA LEU A 20 12.71 -3.68 5.84
C LEU A 20 13.25 -5.11 5.82
N ASP A 21 14.47 -5.32 5.34
CA ASP A 21 14.99 -6.68 5.12
C ASP A 21 15.15 -7.43 6.45
N GLY A 22 15.67 -6.74 7.49
CA GLY A 22 15.80 -7.30 8.83
C GLY A 22 14.47 -7.61 9.53
N GLN A 23 13.35 -7.05 9.03
CA GLN A 23 12.01 -7.31 9.56
C GLN A 23 11.32 -8.50 8.86
N GLY A 24 11.91 -9.07 7.81
CA GLY A 24 11.35 -10.22 7.09
C GLY A 24 10.25 -9.88 6.08
N PHE A 25 10.15 -8.60 5.67
CA PHE A 25 9.34 -8.24 4.51
C PHE A 25 9.97 -8.86 3.27
N ALA A 26 9.25 -9.77 2.60
CA ALA A 26 9.74 -10.30 1.32
C ALA A 26 8.97 -9.66 0.17
N PRO A 27 9.67 -9.00 -0.77
CA PRO A 27 9.07 -8.52 -2.00
C PRO A 27 8.55 -9.72 -2.80
N PHE A 28 7.44 -9.52 -3.52
CA PHE A 28 6.87 -10.53 -4.42
C PHE A 28 6.81 -10.06 -5.88
N GLY A 29 7.22 -8.82 -6.15
CA GLY A 29 7.20 -8.22 -7.48
C GLY A 29 7.95 -6.90 -7.52
N ARG A 30 8.11 -6.36 -8.73
CA ARG A 30 8.65 -5.02 -9.00
C ARG A 30 7.74 -4.30 -9.99
N VAL A 31 7.61 -2.98 -9.83
CA VAL A 31 6.97 -2.15 -10.85
C VAL A 31 7.89 -2.12 -12.07
N VAL A 32 7.40 -2.57 -13.22
CA VAL A 32 8.17 -2.61 -14.48
C VAL A 32 7.90 -1.40 -15.36
N GLU A 33 6.73 -0.79 -15.24
CA GLU A 33 6.25 0.37 -15.99
C GLU A 33 5.33 1.21 -15.08
N GLY A 34 5.22 2.53 -15.32
CA GLY A 34 4.24 3.37 -14.63
C GLY A 34 4.63 3.83 -13.22
N MET A 35 5.91 3.83 -12.85
CA MET A 35 6.35 4.28 -11.52
C MET A 35 6.06 5.78 -11.30
N GLU A 36 6.05 6.57 -12.37
CA GLU A 36 5.63 7.97 -12.37
C GLU A 36 4.17 8.15 -11.93
N VAL A 37 3.29 7.19 -12.22
CA VAL A 37 1.90 7.20 -11.76
C VAL A 37 1.85 7.03 -10.24
N VAL A 38 2.64 6.11 -9.70
CA VAL A 38 2.77 5.93 -8.24
C VAL A 38 3.25 7.23 -7.57
N GLY A 39 4.20 7.93 -8.19
CA GLY A 39 4.69 9.23 -7.71
C GLY A 39 3.66 10.36 -7.78
N SER A 40 2.56 10.17 -8.52
CA SER A 40 1.49 11.17 -8.70
C SER A 40 0.28 10.97 -7.78
N PHE A 41 0.28 9.92 -6.94
CA PHE A 41 -0.82 9.68 -6.00
C PHE A 41 -1.03 10.87 -5.06
N ASN A 42 -2.29 11.09 -4.69
CA ASN A 42 -2.70 12.18 -3.82
C ASN A 42 -2.02 12.05 -2.45
N ALA A 43 -1.12 12.98 -2.18
CA ALA A 43 -0.32 13.03 -0.96
C ALA A 43 -1.00 13.79 0.21
N GLU A 44 -2.23 14.29 0.03
CA GLU A 44 -2.97 15.13 1.00
C GLU A 44 -2.94 14.58 2.44
N TYR A 45 -3.06 13.27 2.59
CA TYR A 45 -3.16 12.62 3.91
C TYR A 45 -1.83 12.06 4.46
N GLY A 46 -0.76 12.09 3.66
CA GLY A 46 0.54 11.53 4.00
C GLY A 46 0.45 10.12 4.59
N SER A 47 1.14 9.89 5.73
CA SER A 47 1.12 8.60 6.44
C SER A 47 -0.07 8.41 7.39
N THR A 48 -0.99 9.37 7.47
CA THR A 48 -2.13 9.34 8.43
C THR A 48 -3.04 8.13 8.26
N PRO A 49 -3.42 7.70 7.04
CA PRO A 49 -4.23 6.49 6.86
C PRO A 49 -3.56 5.24 7.45
N SER A 50 -2.24 5.12 7.29
CA SER A 50 -1.45 3.97 7.76
C SER A 50 -1.46 3.78 9.28
N ASN A 51 -1.76 4.83 10.05
CA ASN A 51 -1.94 4.75 11.51
C ASN A 51 -3.24 4.02 11.91
N ASN A 52 -4.16 3.81 10.96
CA ASN A 52 -5.46 3.18 11.17
C ASN A 52 -5.55 1.79 10.54
N GLN A 53 -4.42 1.12 10.32
CA GLN A 53 -4.35 -0.21 9.69
C GLN A 53 -5.33 -1.25 10.28
N PRO A 54 -5.53 -1.37 11.60
CA PRO A 54 -6.52 -2.29 12.16
C PRO A 54 -7.95 -1.98 11.70
N THR A 55 -8.34 -0.71 11.71
CA THR A 55 -9.67 -0.26 11.27
C THR A 55 -9.84 -0.41 9.76
N ILE A 56 -8.78 -0.18 8.97
CA ILE A 56 -8.80 -0.42 7.53
C ILE A 56 -9.03 -1.91 7.24
N ALA A 57 -8.37 -2.80 7.99
CA ALA A 57 -8.55 -4.24 7.84
C ALA A 57 -9.98 -4.69 8.20
N GLU A 58 -10.62 -4.06 9.18
CA GLU A 58 -11.98 -4.40 9.63
C GLU A 58 -13.07 -3.79 8.74
N ARG A 59 -12.94 -2.51 8.35
CA ARG A 59 -14.01 -1.72 7.73
C ARG A 59 -13.78 -1.38 6.26
N GLY A 60 -12.54 -1.49 5.78
CA GLY A 60 -12.17 -1.23 4.39
C GLY A 60 -12.63 0.14 3.87
N ASN A 61 -13.20 0.16 2.67
CA ASN A 61 -13.57 1.38 1.96
C ASN A 61 -14.66 2.20 2.66
N GLU A 62 -15.50 1.60 3.51
CA GLU A 62 -16.49 2.37 4.28
C GLU A 62 -15.79 3.41 5.18
N PHE A 63 -14.71 2.99 5.86
CA PHE A 63 -13.90 3.87 6.68
C PHE A 63 -13.05 4.83 5.84
N LEU A 64 -12.39 4.33 4.79
CA LEU A 64 -11.50 5.15 3.96
C LEU A 64 -12.27 6.26 3.24
N ASN A 65 -13.39 5.95 2.59
CA ASN A 65 -14.19 6.92 1.85
C ASN A 65 -14.76 8.03 2.76
N LYS A 66 -15.07 7.70 4.02
CA LYS A 66 -15.60 8.66 4.99
C LYS A 66 -14.53 9.61 5.52
N ASN A 67 -13.33 9.10 5.83
CA ASN A 67 -12.31 9.86 6.56
C ASN A 67 -11.23 10.45 5.63
N PHE A 68 -11.07 9.89 4.44
CA PHE A 68 -10.05 10.26 3.47
C PHE A 68 -10.65 10.27 2.04
N PRO A 69 -11.66 11.13 1.78
CA PRO A 69 -12.48 11.08 0.58
C PRO A 69 -11.72 11.27 -0.74
N ASN A 70 -10.52 11.87 -0.70
CA ASN A 70 -9.69 12.12 -1.88
C ASN A 70 -8.54 11.11 -2.06
N LEU A 71 -8.54 9.98 -1.34
CA LEU A 71 -7.56 8.92 -1.58
C LEU A 71 -7.72 8.35 -2.98
N ASP A 72 -6.59 7.98 -3.59
CA ASP A 72 -6.61 7.21 -4.83
C ASP A 72 -6.94 5.75 -4.58
N TYR A 73 -7.68 5.14 -5.52
CA TYR A 73 -8.13 3.76 -5.44
C TYR A 73 -7.75 2.97 -6.68
N ILE A 74 -7.33 1.72 -6.47
CA ILE A 74 -7.24 0.73 -7.55
C ILE A 74 -8.65 0.20 -7.81
N VAL A 75 -9.25 0.58 -8.94
CA VAL A 75 -10.59 0.13 -9.34
C VAL A 75 -10.54 -1.26 -9.98
N THR A 76 -9.43 -1.63 -10.61
CA THR A 76 -9.27 -2.91 -11.30
C THR A 76 -7.83 -3.37 -11.24
N ALA A 77 -7.64 -4.66 -10.98
CA ALA A 77 -6.36 -5.35 -11.08
C ALA A 77 -6.57 -6.65 -11.86
N LYS A 78 -5.64 -6.97 -12.76
CA LYS A 78 -5.70 -8.16 -13.61
C LYS A 78 -4.33 -8.81 -13.68
N ILE A 79 -4.33 -10.13 -13.80
CA ILE A 79 -3.14 -10.86 -14.26
C ILE A 79 -3.14 -10.74 -15.78
N VAL A 80 -2.02 -10.29 -16.34
CA VAL A 80 -1.80 -10.18 -17.78
C VAL A 80 -0.85 -11.30 -18.21
N GLU A 81 -1.12 -11.90 -19.37
CA GLU A 81 -0.29 -12.94 -20.00
C GLU A 81 0.78 -12.34 -20.92
#